data_AF-A0A6D1Q7Y0-F1
#
_entry.id   AF-A0A6D1Q7Y0-F1
#
_cell.length_a   1.000
_cell.length_b   1.000
_cell.length_c   1.000
_cell.angle_alpha   90.00
_cell.angle_beta   90.00
_cell.angle_gamma   90.00
#
_symmetry.space_group_name_H-M   'P 1'
#
loop_
_entity.id
_entity.type
_entity.pdbx_description
1 polymer ?
#
loop_
_entity_poly.entity_id
_entity_poly.type
_entity_poly.pdbx_seq_one_letter_code
_entity_poly.pdbx_strand_id
1 'polypeptide(L)'
;MKLDISVKYLLKSLIPSLIILTVFYLGWKDSQENARMFYAFIGCIISAITFPFSMRIIQKMVIRFTGKEFWQKDFFTNPVGGSLTAIFELFCFVISVPVVAIYLIFIFCKALSGK
;
A
#
# COMPACT_ATOMS: atom_id res chain seq x y z
N MET A 1 -7.97 1.54 -17.28
CA MET A 1 -8.28 1.96 -15.90
C MET A 1 -7.38 3.15 -15.59
N LYS A 2 -7.92 4.38 -15.55
CA LYS A 2 -7.11 5.56 -15.19
C LYS A 2 -7.00 5.66 -13.67
N LEU A 3 -5.78 5.62 -13.13
CA LEU A 3 -5.50 5.96 -11.74
C LEU A 3 -5.37 7.48 -11.65
N ASP A 4 -6.43 8.16 -11.26
CA ASP A 4 -6.36 9.56 -10.86
C ASP A 4 -5.90 9.61 -9.38
N ILE A 5 -4.63 9.97 -9.16
CA ILE A 5 -3.99 10.04 -7.85
C ILE A 5 -3.75 11.51 -7.52
N SER A 6 -4.42 12.02 -6.50
CA SER A 6 -4.15 13.37 -5.98
C SER A 6 -2.84 13.38 -5.19
N VAL A 7 -2.00 14.40 -5.39
CA VAL A 7 -0.74 14.60 -4.66
C VAL A 7 -0.96 14.63 -3.14
N LYS A 8 -2.06 15.25 -2.68
CA LYS A 8 -2.43 15.28 -1.25
C LYS A 8 -2.64 13.87 -0.69
N TYR A 9 -3.25 12.98 -1.46
CA TYR A 9 -3.46 11.59 -1.06
C TYR A 9 -2.14 10.81 -1.01
N LEU A 10 -1.25 11.04 -1.97
CA LEU A 10 0.08 10.43 -2.00
C LEU A 10 0.86 10.82 -0.73
N LEU A 11 0.91 12.11 -0.41
CA LEU A 11 1.57 12.63 0.79
C LEU A 11 1.00 12.05 2.08
N LYS A 12 -0.34 11.94 2.18
CA LYS A 12 -0.98 11.34 3.36
C LYS A 12 -0.61 9.86 3.51
N SER A 13 -0.53 9.12 2.41
CA SER A 13 -0.19 7.69 2.41
C SER A 13 1.30 7.42 2.69
N LEU A 14 2.16 8.44 2.53
CA LEU A 14 3.58 8.33 2.87
C LEU A 14 3.81 8.30 4.38
N ILE A 15 2.96 8.93 5.19
CA ILE A 15 3.12 9.01 6.65
C ILE A 15 3.25 7.62 7.29
N PRO A 16 2.29 6.67 7.13
CA PRO A 16 2.42 5.33 7.70
C PRO A 16 3.60 4.55 7.09
N SER A 17 3.89 4.77 5.80
CA SER A 17 5.03 4.13 5.12
C SER A 17 6.37 4.56 5.71
N LEU A 18 6.53 5.85 6.06
CA LEU A 18 7.74 6.39 6.69
C LEU A 18 7.92 5.86 8.12
N ILE A 19 6.83 5.69 8.87
CA ILE A 19 6.88 5.09 10.21
C ILE A 19 7.41 3.65 10.11
N ILE A 20 6.83 2.83 9.22
CA ILE A 20 7.27 1.44 9.03
C ILE A 20 8.72 1.39 8.54
N LEU A 21 9.09 2.24 7.58
CA LEU A 21 10.46 2.33 7.08
C LEU A 21 11.47 2.67 8.18
N THR A 22 11.11 3.55 9.11
CA THR A 22 11.95 3.93 10.24
C THR A 22 12.19 2.75 11.18
N VAL A 23 11.16 1.94 11.46
CA VAL A 23 11.28 0.72 12.29
C VAL A 23 12.25 -0.28 11.65
N PHE A 24 12.10 -0.54 10.34
CA PHE A 24 13.01 -1.45 9.63
C PHE A 24 14.43 -0.88 9.49
N TYR A 25 14.57 0.44 9.35
CA TYR A 25 15.87 1.10 9.33
C TYR A 25 16.61 0.93 10.66
N LEU A 26 15.94 1.17 11.79
CA LEU A 26 16.52 0.98 13.12
C LEU A 26 16.92 -0.49 13.34
N GLY A 27 16.03 -1.43 12.99
CA GLY A 27 16.34 -2.86 13.08
C GLY A 27 17.52 -3.30 12.20
N TRP A 28 17.67 -2.71 11.00
CA TRP A 28 18.83 -2.96 10.15
C TRP A 28 20.11 -2.32 10.69
N LYS A 29 20.04 -1.08 11.19
CA LYS A 29 21.16 -0.35 11.80
C LYS A 29 21.76 -1.13 12.97
N ASP A 30 20.94 -1.78 13.78
CA ASP A 30 21.39 -2.56 14.93
C ASP A 30 21.86 -3.99 14.55
N SER A 31 21.64 -4.43 13.31
CA SER A 31 21.92 -5.80 12.85
C SER A 31 22.55 -5.82 11.45
N GLN A 32 23.55 -4.96 11.20
CA GLN A 32 24.16 -4.79 9.87
C GLN A 32 24.81 -6.06 9.31
N GLU A 33 25.23 -7.00 10.17
CA GLU A 33 25.81 -8.28 9.77
C GLU A 33 24.74 -9.28 9.26
N ASN A 34 23.46 -9.01 9.51
CA ASN A 34 22.36 -9.88 9.14
C ASN A 34 21.81 -9.51 7.75
N ALA A 35 22.24 -10.26 6.73
CA ALA A 35 21.75 -10.09 5.36
C ALA A 35 20.21 -10.16 5.25
N ARG A 36 19.52 -10.90 6.13
CA ARG A 36 18.05 -10.98 6.12
C ARG A 36 17.41 -9.62 6.45
N MET A 37 17.99 -8.88 7.40
CA MET A 37 17.50 -7.55 7.77
C MET A 37 17.74 -6.55 6.65
N PHE A 38 18.85 -6.68 5.91
CA PHE A 38 19.12 -5.88 4.73
C PHE A 38 18.09 -6.13 3.61
N TYR A 39 17.79 -7.40 3.29
CA TYR A 39 16.75 -7.73 2.30
C TYR A 39 15.36 -7.27 2.75
N ALA A 40 15.03 -7.41 4.03
CA ALA A 40 13.77 -6.93 4.58
C ALA A 40 13.65 -5.40 4.48
N PHE A 41 14.75 -4.67 4.72
CA PHE A 41 14.79 -3.22 4.57
C PHE A 41 14.60 -2.79 3.11
N ILE A 42 15.28 -3.44 2.16
CA ILE A 42 15.06 -3.19 0.71
C ILE A 42 13.61 -3.48 0.33
N GLY A 43 13.06 -4.62 0.77
CA GLY A 43 11.65 -4.96 0.56
C GLY A 43 10.71 -3.88 1.11
N CYS A 44 11.02 -3.34 2.29
CA CYS A 44 10.27 -2.26 2.91
C CYS A 44 10.31 -0.95 2.10
N ILE A 45 11.46 -0.60 1.52
CA ILE A 45 11.58 0.57 0.63
C ILE A 45 10.68 0.40 -0.60
N ILE A 46 10.73 -0.77 -1.24
CA ILE A 46 9.91 -1.06 -2.42
C ILE A 46 8.42 -0.99 -2.03
N SER A 47 8.05 -1.63 -0.91
CA SER A 47 6.69 -1.61 -0.38
C SER A 47 6.20 -0.19 -0.10
N ALA A 48 7.03 0.68 0.48
CA ALA A 48 6.70 2.08 0.75
C ALA A 48 6.38 2.87 -0.54
N ILE A 49 7.10 2.61 -1.62
CA ILE A 49 6.85 3.23 -2.93
C ILE A 49 5.57 2.68 -3.56
N THR A 50 5.34 1.36 -3.47
CA THR A 50 4.17 0.70 -4.06
C THR A 50 2.89 0.83 -3.23
N PHE A 51 3.00 1.19 -1.96
CA PHE A 51 1.90 1.30 -1.01
C PHE A 51 0.73 2.18 -1.48
N PRO A 52 0.91 3.45 -1.91
CA PRO A 52 -0.20 4.28 -2.34
C PRO A 52 -0.96 3.70 -3.54
N PHE A 53 -0.27 2.94 -4.41
CA PHE A 53 -0.89 2.26 -5.54
C PHE A 53 -1.68 1.04 -5.07
N SER A 54 -1.09 0.19 -4.23
CA SER A 54 -1.74 -0.96 -3.62
C SER A 54 -3.05 -0.58 -2.93
N MET A 55 -2.99 0.42 -2.04
CA MET A 55 -4.15 0.90 -1.30
C MET A 55 -5.27 1.36 -2.23
N ARG A 56 -4.96 2.09 -3.30
CA ARG A 56 -5.95 2.52 -4.30
C ARG A 56 -6.53 1.37 -5.12
N ILE A 57 -5.71 0.42 -5.54
CA ILE A 57 -6.16 -0.75 -6.30
C ILE A 57 -7.12 -1.56 -5.43
N ILE A 58 -6.73 -1.86 -4.18
CA ILE A 58 -7.55 -2.62 -3.23
C ILE A 58 -8.83 -1.86 -2.91
N GLN A 59 -8.77 -0.56 -2.58
CA GLN A 59 -9.98 0.24 -2.34
C GLN A 59 -10.94 0.19 -3.52
N LYS A 60 -10.45 0.37 -4.75
CA LYS A 60 -11.32 0.30 -5.95
C LYS A 60 -11.90 -1.10 -6.17
N MET A 61 -11.13 -2.15 -5.92
CA MET A 61 -11.61 -3.53 -6.01
C MET A 61 -12.69 -3.78 -4.96
N VAL A 62 -12.41 -3.49 -3.69
CA VAL A 62 -13.34 -3.77 -2.59
C VAL A 62 -14.60 -2.93 -2.68
N ILE A 63 -14.52 -1.64 -3.07
CA ILE A 63 -15.73 -0.81 -3.33
C ILE A 63 -16.66 -1.45 -4.37
N ARG A 64 -16.12 -2.19 -5.36
CA ARG A 64 -16.93 -2.91 -6.34
C ARG A 64 -17.74 -4.05 -5.71
N PHE A 65 -17.24 -4.65 -4.62
CA PHE A 65 -17.87 -5.78 -3.93
C PHE A 65 -18.70 -5.35 -2.72
N THR A 66 -18.29 -4.33 -1.98
CA THR A 66 -18.91 -3.93 -0.70
C THR A 66 -19.78 -2.67 -0.80
N GLY A 67 -19.80 -2.01 -1.95
CA GLY A 67 -20.48 -0.71 -2.13
C GLY A 67 -19.74 0.46 -1.46
N LYS A 68 -20.06 1.69 -1.89
CA LYS A 68 -19.43 2.92 -1.38
C LYS A 68 -19.82 3.22 0.08
N GLU A 69 -21.03 2.85 0.48
CA GLU A 69 -21.59 3.13 1.81
C GLU A 69 -20.82 2.40 2.92
N PHE A 70 -20.33 1.19 2.64
CA PHE A 70 -19.50 0.43 3.59
C PHE A 70 -18.19 1.17 3.94
N TRP A 71 -17.59 1.84 2.94
CA TRP A 71 -16.33 2.59 3.09
C TRP A 71 -16.52 3.99 3.65
N GLN A 72 -17.76 4.50 3.71
CA GLN A 72 -18.08 5.77 4.37
C GLN A 72 -18.51 5.61 5.83
N LYS A 73 -18.61 4.36 6.33
CA LYS A 73 -18.85 4.08 7.75
C LYS A 73 -17.78 4.71 8.62
N ASP A 74 -18.17 5.10 9.83
CA ASP A 74 -17.32 5.74 10.84
C ASP A 74 -15.95 5.06 11.03
N PHE A 75 -15.86 3.74 10.85
CA PHE A 75 -14.59 3.00 10.96
C PHE A 75 -13.47 3.47 10.00
N PHE A 76 -13.82 4.03 8.84
CA PHE A 76 -12.87 4.52 7.82
C PHE A 76 -12.83 6.05 7.71
N THR A 77 -13.86 6.73 8.19
CA THR A 77 -14.02 8.19 8.05
C THR A 77 -13.78 8.95 9.36
N ASN A 78 -13.93 8.28 10.51
CA ASN A 78 -13.85 8.92 11.81
C ASN A 78 -12.39 9.00 12.30
N PRO A 79 -11.88 10.19 12.63
CA PRO A 79 -10.49 10.37 13.07
C PRO A 79 -10.15 9.65 14.40
N VAL A 80 -11.14 9.33 15.24
CA VAL A 80 -10.95 8.59 16.50
C VAL A 80 -11.21 7.08 16.38
N GLY A 81 -11.86 6.61 15.31
CA GLY A 81 -12.08 5.18 15.02
C GLY A 81 -10.91 4.48 14.32
N GLY A 82 -9.75 5.14 14.26
CA GLY A 82 -8.64 4.86 13.32
C GLY A 82 -7.94 3.50 13.41
N SER A 83 -8.32 2.59 14.33
CA SER A 83 -7.66 1.28 14.46
C SER A 83 -7.90 0.38 13.24
N LEU A 84 -9.11 0.34 12.70
CA LEU A 84 -9.42 -0.45 11.49
C LEU A 84 -8.73 0.14 10.25
N THR A 85 -8.66 1.47 10.18
CA THR A 85 -7.95 2.16 9.09
C THR A 85 -6.46 1.81 9.12
N ALA A 86 -5.82 1.83 10.30
CA ALA A 86 -4.41 1.45 10.45
C ALA A 86 -4.16 -0.03 10.10
N ILE A 87 -5.06 -0.95 10.51
CA ILE A 87 -4.95 -2.38 10.15
C ILE A 87 -5.09 -2.56 8.63
N PHE A 88 -6.03 -1.85 8.00
CA PHE A 88 -6.21 -1.89 6.55
C PHE A 88 -4.99 -1.33 5.80
N GLU A 89 -4.43 -0.23 6.28
CA GLU A 89 -3.19 0.35 5.74
C GLU A 89 -2.01 -0.62 5.88
N LEU A 90 -1.83 -1.24 7.05
CA LEU A 90 -0.78 -2.24 7.25
C LEU A 90 -0.98 -3.44 6.31
N PHE A 91 -2.20 -3.94 6.18
CA PHE A 91 -2.52 -5.01 5.23
C PHE A 91 -2.13 -4.63 3.81
N CYS A 92 -2.56 -3.44 3.35
CA CYS A 92 -2.23 -2.93 2.01
C CYS A 92 -0.73 -2.75 1.78
N PHE A 93 0.02 -2.43 2.83
CA PHE A 93 1.48 -2.31 2.80
C PHE A 93 2.16 -3.66 2.61
N VAL A 94 1.78 -4.66 3.39
CA VAL A 94 2.35 -6.03 3.33
C VAL A 94 2.16 -6.66 1.95
N ILE A 95 0.97 -6.49 1.35
CA ILE A 95 0.67 -7.06 0.02
C ILE A 95 0.97 -6.08 -1.13
N SER A 96 1.63 -4.96 -0.88
CA SER A 96 1.77 -3.89 -1.88
C SER A 96 2.53 -4.33 -3.13
N VAL A 97 3.64 -5.02 -2.95
CA VAL A 97 4.47 -5.55 -4.03
C VAL A 97 3.71 -6.53 -4.93
N PRO A 98 3.10 -7.63 -4.42
CA PRO A 98 2.38 -8.57 -5.28
C PRO A 98 1.15 -7.93 -5.94
N VAL A 99 0.42 -7.05 -5.25
CA VAL A 99 -0.76 -6.38 -5.81
C VAL A 99 -0.38 -5.48 -6.99
N VAL A 100 0.66 -4.67 -6.83
CA VAL A 100 1.14 -3.80 -7.91
C VAL A 100 1.72 -4.62 -9.05
N ALA A 101 2.48 -5.68 -8.76
CA ALA A 101 3.03 -6.58 -9.79
C ALA A 101 1.93 -7.23 -10.63
N ILE A 102 0.90 -7.82 -10.00
CA ILE A 102 -0.24 -8.43 -10.70
C ILE A 102 -0.96 -7.39 -11.55
N TYR A 103 -1.17 -6.18 -11.02
CA TYR A 103 -1.84 -5.11 -11.75
C TYR A 103 -1.04 -4.65 -12.98
N LEU A 104 0.29 -4.55 -12.87
CA LEU A 104 1.17 -4.23 -14.00
C LEU A 104 1.15 -5.34 -15.06
N ILE A 105 1.22 -6.61 -14.64
CA ILE A 105 1.08 -7.75 -15.56
C ILE A 105 -0.25 -7.69 -16.29
N PHE A 106 -1.36 -7.42 -15.57
CA PHE A 106 -2.67 -7.30 -16.19
C PHE A 106 -2.73 -6.17 -17.23
N ILE A 107 -2.17 -5.00 -16.93
CA ILE A 107 -2.07 -3.89 -17.90
C ILE A 107 -1.23 -4.31 -19.10
N PHE A 108 -0.10 -4.95 -18.88
CA PHE A 108 0.82 -5.36 -19.92
C PHE A 108 0.18 -6.40 -20.85
N CYS A 109 -0.46 -7.44 -20.29
CA CYS A 109 -1.24 -8.42 -21.05
C CYS A 109 -2.37 -7.75 -21.84
N LYS A 110 -3.07 -6.79 -21.23
CA LYS A 110 -4.13 -6.04 -21.94
C LYS A 110 -3.57 -5.20 -23.08
N ALA A 111 -2.45 -4.53 -22.88
CA ALA A 111 -1.79 -3.71 -23.90
C ALA A 111 -1.30 -4.58 -25.08
N LEU A 112 -0.73 -5.75 -24.78
CA LEU A 112 -0.30 -6.72 -25.80
C LEU A 112 -1.48 -7.38 -26.53
N SER A 113 -2.62 -7.58 -25.85
CA SER A 113 -3.78 -8.23 -26.44
C SER A 113 -4.58 -7.34 -27.41
N GLY A 114 -4.20 -6.07 -27.61
CA GLY A 114 -4.54 -5.30 -28.81
C GLY A 114 -6.02 -5.24 -29.21
N LYS A 115 -6.94 -5.33 -28.25
CA LYS A 115 -8.35 -4.93 -28.38
C LYS A 115 -8.69 -3.90 -27.30
#